data_AF-A0A838H8M3-F1
#
_entry.id   AF-A0A838H8M3-F1
#
_cell.length_a   1.000
_cell.length_b   1.000
_cell.length_c   1.000
_cell.angle_alpha   90.00
_cell.angle_beta   90.00
_cell.angle_gamma   90.00
#
_symmetry.space_group_name_H-M   'P 1'
#
loop_
_entity.id
_entity.type
_entity.pdbx_description
1 polymer ?
#
loop_
_entity_poly.entity_id
_entity_poly.type
_entity_poly.pdbx_seq_one_letter_code
_entity_poly.pdbx_strand_id
1 'polypeptide(L)'
;MNSAGNDDTTTPGVETEPANLEAGVVTLVEGATFCVSGRSGDIDPGSPQGLFFRDTRILARWRLDVAGRTPQELTVIPGEPYEATFLARVRPGLSQTELLVERRRLVGQGMREDLCLRNMSARTVSTTVSVTVGADFANLFDVKETRVRTGAEVSTAANGDTLRFSPRRGIGSPVVSVRADGAVADGGGLRFRLTLAPRSEWSTSIHVVPSLDGEPVPAAFPVDHPVGESRPARRMQT
;
A
#
# COMPACT_ATOMS: atom_id res chain seq x y z
N MET A 1 -47.00 -43.14 28.15
CA MET A 1 -46.89 -42.16 27.05
C MET A 1 -46.50 -40.82 27.65
N ASN A 2 -45.47 -40.21 27.07
CA ASN A 2 -44.93 -38.87 27.29
C ASN A 2 -44.19 -38.57 28.60
N SER A 3 -42.85 -38.67 28.54
CA SER A 3 -41.95 -37.75 29.23
C SER A 3 -41.08 -37.09 28.16
N ALA A 4 -41.40 -35.85 27.82
CA ALA A 4 -40.60 -35.01 26.91
C ALA A 4 -39.47 -34.38 27.71
N GLY A 5 -38.25 -34.57 27.22
CA GLY A 5 -37.04 -33.95 27.76
C GLY A 5 -36.94 -32.47 27.39
N ASN A 6 -36.30 -31.71 28.27
CA ASN A 6 -35.86 -30.35 27.99
C ASN A 6 -34.37 -30.31 28.33
N ASP A 7 -33.53 -30.53 27.32
CA ASP A 7 -32.08 -30.40 27.40
C ASP A 7 -31.72 -29.02 26.83
N ASP A 8 -31.59 -28.05 27.74
CA ASP A 8 -31.21 -26.68 27.41
C ASP A 8 -29.67 -26.59 27.39
N THR A 9 -29.10 -26.96 26.24
CA THR A 9 -27.68 -26.74 25.95
C THR A 9 -27.53 -25.43 25.17
N THR A 10 -27.51 -24.33 25.92
CA THR A 10 -27.02 -23.04 25.42
C THR A 10 -25.56 -23.20 25.00
N THR A 11 -25.32 -23.25 23.68
CA THR A 11 -23.97 -23.20 23.11
C THR A 11 -23.46 -21.76 23.23
N PRO A 12 -22.31 -21.49 23.86
CA PRO A 12 -21.77 -20.14 23.92
C PRO A 12 -21.42 -19.68 22.49
N GLY A 13 -21.81 -18.44 22.19
CA GLY A 13 -21.57 -17.81 20.90
C GLY A 13 -20.09 -17.85 20.55
N VAL A 14 -19.81 -18.27 19.31
CA VAL A 14 -18.47 -18.20 18.73
C VAL A 14 -18.15 -16.72 18.54
N GLU A 15 -17.47 -16.16 19.53
CA GLU A 15 -16.75 -14.91 19.43
C GLU A 15 -15.75 -15.11 18.29
N THR A 16 -16.01 -14.46 17.16
CA THR A 16 -15.18 -14.58 15.95
C THR A 16 -13.91 -13.80 16.20
N GLU A 17 -12.91 -14.46 16.78
CA GLU A 17 -11.54 -13.97 16.75
C GLU A 17 -11.18 -13.63 15.30
N PRO A 18 -10.54 -12.48 15.03
CA PRO A 18 -10.15 -12.13 13.68
C PRO A 18 -9.26 -13.24 13.14
N ALA A 19 -9.66 -13.83 12.01
CA ALA A 19 -8.90 -14.85 11.32
C ALA A 19 -7.42 -14.42 11.28
N ASN A 20 -6.58 -15.22 11.93
CA ASN A 20 -5.14 -15.05 12.02
C ASN A 20 -4.59 -14.87 10.61
N LEU A 21 -4.40 -13.62 10.19
CA LEU A 21 -3.84 -13.29 8.88
C LEU A 21 -2.40 -13.82 8.89
N GLU A 22 -2.21 -14.85 8.07
CA GLU A 22 -1.05 -15.75 7.97
C GLU A 22 0.31 -15.13 8.30
N ALA A 23 1.20 -15.90 8.94
CA ALA A 23 2.59 -15.55 9.18
C ALA A 23 3.30 -15.14 7.87
N GLY A 24 3.24 -13.85 7.50
CA GLY A 24 3.64 -13.40 6.17
C GLY A 24 3.04 -12.07 5.68
N VAL A 25 2.07 -11.50 6.40
CA VAL A 25 1.46 -10.20 6.05
C VAL A 25 1.68 -9.13 7.10
N VAL A 26 1.60 -7.87 6.67
CA VAL A 26 1.71 -6.67 7.49
C VAL A 26 0.43 -5.88 7.32
N THR A 27 -0.21 -5.54 8.44
CA THR A 27 -1.44 -4.75 8.48
C THR A 27 -1.18 -3.42 9.16
N LEU A 28 -1.50 -2.33 8.48
CA LEU A 28 -1.48 -0.97 9.01
C LEU A 28 -2.89 -0.42 9.05
N VAL A 29 -3.26 0.31 10.10
CA VAL A 29 -4.63 0.80 10.31
C VAL A 29 -4.62 2.22 10.85
N GLU A 30 -5.50 3.06 10.31
CA GLU A 30 -5.82 4.38 10.85
C GLU A 30 -7.25 4.79 10.53
N GLY A 31 -8.10 4.85 11.57
CA GLY A 31 -9.51 5.20 11.42
C GLY A 31 -10.25 4.26 10.46
N ALA A 32 -10.80 4.82 9.37
CA ALA A 32 -11.55 4.07 8.35
C ALA A 32 -10.67 3.55 7.19
N THR A 33 -9.36 3.56 7.37
CA THR A 33 -8.38 3.14 6.36
C THR A 33 -7.48 2.07 6.94
N PHE A 34 -7.21 1.04 6.15
CA PHE A 34 -6.20 0.06 6.49
C PHE A 34 -5.51 -0.46 5.23
N CYS A 35 -4.27 -0.91 5.38
CA CYS A 35 -3.48 -1.52 4.33
C CYS A 35 -3.04 -2.90 4.78
N VAL A 36 -3.32 -3.91 3.96
CA VAL A 36 -2.77 -5.26 4.12
C VAL A 36 -1.79 -5.49 2.97
N SER A 37 -0.55 -5.81 3.29
CA SER A 37 0.50 -6.12 2.30
C SER A 37 1.32 -7.32 2.73
N GLY A 38 2.12 -7.89 1.83
CA GLY A 38 3.17 -8.82 2.20
C GLY A 38 4.27 -8.14 3.02
N ARG A 39 5.19 -8.95 3.56
CA ARG A 39 6.37 -8.45 4.30
C ARG A 39 7.40 -7.71 3.43
N SER A 40 7.33 -7.79 2.11
CA SER A 40 8.10 -6.90 1.22
C SER A 40 7.54 -5.47 1.17
N GLY A 41 6.31 -5.27 1.67
CA GLY A 41 5.49 -4.08 1.50
C GLY A 41 4.68 -4.08 0.21
N ASP A 42 4.80 -5.12 -0.62
CA ASP A 42 4.02 -5.25 -1.85
C ASP A 42 2.60 -5.73 -1.59
N ILE A 43 1.68 -5.29 -2.45
CA ILE A 43 0.29 -5.72 -2.51
C ILE A 43 0.14 -6.51 -3.80
N ASP A 44 -0.11 -7.81 -3.66
CA ASP A 44 -0.27 -8.74 -4.75
C ASP A 44 -1.76 -8.93 -5.11
N PRO A 45 -2.14 -8.76 -6.39
CA PRO A 45 -3.50 -8.99 -6.84
C PRO A 45 -3.89 -10.47 -6.69
N GLY A 46 -5.19 -10.72 -6.51
CA GLY A 46 -5.71 -12.09 -6.31
C GLY A 46 -5.62 -12.59 -4.87
N SER A 47 -5.12 -11.77 -3.94
CA SER A 47 -5.14 -12.01 -2.51
C SER A 47 -6.09 -11.03 -1.79
N PRO A 48 -6.35 -11.21 -0.48
CA PRO A 48 -7.05 -10.23 0.35
C PRO A 48 -6.26 -8.93 0.59
N GLN A 49 -5.00 -8.85 0.14
CA GLN A 49 -4.17 -7.65 0.27
C GLN A 49 -4.79 -6.46 -0.47
N GLY A 50 -4.48 -5.27 0.02
CA GLY A 50 -5.00 -4.03 -0.55
C GLY A 50 -4.88 -2.84 0.39
N LEU A 51 -5.02 -1.65 -0.19
CA LEU A 51 -5.33 -0.44 0.55
C LEU A 51 -6.83 -0.23 0.51
N PHE A 52 -7.45 -0.18 1.68
CA PHE A 52 -8.88 -0.01 1.87
C PHE A 52 -9.16 1.35 2.49
N PHE A 53 -10.18 2.03 1.97
CA PHE A 53 -10.68 3.29 2.49
C PHE A 53 -12.20 3.23 2.52
N ARG A 54 -12.82 3.35 3.71
CA ARG A 54 -14.28 3.25 3.91
C ARG A 54 -14.87 2.01 3.23
N ASP A 55 -14.36 0.84 3.63
CA ASP A 55 -14.78 -0.49 3.15
C ASP A 55 -14.62 -0.75 1.64
N THR A 56 -13.89 0.11 0.93
CA THR A 56 -13.59 -0.05 -0.51
C THR A 56 -12.10 -0.26 -0.70
N ARG A 57 -11.70 -1.32 -1.41
CA ARG A 57 -10.32 -1.57 -1.84
C ARG A 57 -9.92 -0.60 -2.95
N ILE A 58 -9.36 0.54 -2.56
CA ILE A 58 -8.93 1.56 -3.51
C ILE A 58 -7.63 1.18 -4.23
N LEU A 59 -6.79 0.31 -3.66
CA LEU A 59 -5.66 -0.31 -4.37
C LEU A 59 -5.65 -1.82 -4.13
N ALA A 60 -5.53 -2.58 -5.22
CA ALA A 60 -5.41 -4.04 -5.25
C ALA A 60 -4.03 -4.51 -5.74
N ARG A 61 -3.17 -3.58 -6.15
CA ARG A 61 -1.78 -3.85 -6.53
C ARG A 61 -0.89 -2.67 -6.16
N TRP A 62 0.25 -2.98 -5.56
CA TRP A 62 1.35 -2.06 -5.26
C TRP A 62 2.64 -2.86 -5.26
N ARG A 63 3.48 -2.72 -6.28
CA ARG A 63 4.73 -3.49 -6.38
C ARG A 63 5.90 -2.59 -6.70
N LEU A 64 6.96 -2.71 -5.92
CA LEU A 64 8.23 -2.02 -6.17
C LEU A 64 9.17 -2.90 -6.98
N ASP A 65 9.68 -2.37 -8.09
CA ASP A 65 10.80 -2.95 -8.83
C ASP A 65 11.95 -1.95 -8.93
N VAL A 66 13.18 -2.44 -8.74
CA VAL A 66 14.41 -1.66 -8.90
C VAL A 66 15.32 -2.40 -9.87
N ALA A 67 15.82 -1.69 -10.88
CA ALA A 67 16.57 -2.31 -11.98
C ALA A 67 15.81 -3.47 -12.67
N GLY A 68 14.48 -3.38 -12.74
CA GLY A 68 13.61 -4.42 -13.29
C GLY A 68 13.52 -5.69 -12.46
N ARG A 69 13.86 -5.62 -11.16
CA ARG A 69 13.83 -6.75 -10.23
C ARG A 69 13.06 -6.38 -8.98
N THR A 70 12.30 -7.33 -8.46
CA THR A 70 11.66 -7.22 -7.16
C THR A 70 12.75 -7.24 -6.07
N PRO A 71 12.79 -6.24 -5.17
CA PRO A 71 13.72 -6.24 -4.04
C PRO A 71 13.60 -7.47 -3.17
N GLN A 72 14.73 -8.03 -2.74
CA GLN A 72 14.74 -9.12 -1.77
C GLN A 72 14.45 -8.54 -0.39
N GLU A 73 13.34 -8.96 0.22
CA GLU A 73 13.00 -8.62 1.60
C GLU A 73 14.14 -8.99 2.56
N LEU A 74 14.45 -8.09 3.48
CA LEU A 74 15.35 -8.32 4.60
C LEU A 74 14.60 -8.39 5.92
N THR A 75 13.78 -7.37 6.22
CA THR A 75 13.01 -7.31 7.46
C THR A 75 11.90 -6.25 7.36
N VAL A 76 10.97 -6.33 8.31
CA VAL A 76 9.96 -5.29 8.56
C VAL A 76 10.19 -4.75 9.97
N ILE A 77 10.19 -3.42 10.09
CA ILE A 77 10.28 -2.70 11.36
C ILE A 77 8.90 -2.07 11.59
N PRO A 78 8.10 -2.62 12.52
CA PRO A 78 6.84 -1.99 12.90
C PRO A 78 7.09 -0.63 13.54
N GLY A 79 6.27 0.36 13.18
CA GLY A 79 6.19 1.64 13.88
C GLY A 79 4.91 1.71 14.70
N GLU A 80 4.20 2.84 14.58
CA GLU A 80 2.84 3.00 15.08
C GLU A 80 1.84 2.08 14.33
N PRO A 81 0.60 1.88 14.82
CA PRO A 81 -0.40 1.05 14.13
C PRO A 81 -0.65 1.43 12.66
N TYR A 82 -0.37 2.68 12.29
CA TYR A 82 -0.51 3.22 10.95
C TYR A 82 0.80 3.26 10.14
N GLU A 83 1.91 2.78 10.71
CA GLU A 83 3.26 2.94 10.16
C GLU A 83 4.07 1.64 10.17
N ALA A 84 4.77 1.36 9.08
CA ALA A 84 5.86 0.37 9.07
C ALA A 84 6.96 0.75 8.10
N THR A 85 8.18 0.28 8.39
CA THR A 85 9.33 0.39 7.49
C THR A 85 9.72 -1.00 6.96
N PHE A 86 9.73 -1.15 5.64
CA PHE A 86 10.14 -2.36 4.94
C PHE A 86 11.57 -2.17 4.43
N LEU A 87 12.49 -3.05 4.85
CA LEU A 87 13.87 -3.05 4.39
C LEU A 87 14.07 -4.19 3.40
N ALA A 88 14.69 -3.87 2.27
CA ALA A 88 14.99 -4.81 1.22
C ALA A 88 16.33 -4.48 0.55
N ARG A 89 16.85 -5.40 -0.26
CA ARG A 89 18.05 -5.17 -1.07
C ARG A 89 17.86 -5.60 -2.51
N VAL A 90 18.60 -4.95 -3.41
CA VAL A 90 18.62 -5.26 -4.84
C VAL A 90 20.07 -5.40 -5.28
N ARG A 91 20.36 -6.43 -6.08
CA ARG A 91 21.66 -6.64 -6.72
C ARG A 91 21.50 -6.52 -8.24
N PRO A 92 21.84 -5.37 -8.85
CA PRO A 92 21.70 -5.18 -10.29
C PRO A 92 22.78 -5.98 -11.04
N GLY A 93 22.34 -6.99 -11.80
CA GLY A 93 23.20 -7.77 -12.68
C GLY A 93 24.22 -8.67 -11.95
N LEU A 94 25.33 -8.99 -12.62
CA LEU A 94 26.44 -9.80 -12.06
C LEU A 94 27.43 -8.99 -11.21
N SER A 95 27.25 -7.66 -11.15
CA SER A 95 28.07 -6.81 -10.29
C SER A 95 27.64 -7.01 -8.85
N GLN A 96 28.59 -7.15 -7.92
CA GLN A 96 28.35 -7.19 -6.46
C GLN A 96 27.85 -5.84 -5.91
N THR A 97 27.24 -4.99 -6.74
CA THR A 97 26.69 -3.69 -6.36
C THR A 97 25.40 -3.94 -5.60
N GLU A 98 25.39 -3.63 -4.31
CA GLU A 98 24.20 -3.75 -3.48
C GLU A 98 23.53 -2.39 -3.35
N LEU A 99 22.24 -2.34 -3.73
CA LEU A 99 21.37 -1.22 -3.42
C LEU A 99 20.51 -1.59 -2.22
N LEU A 100 20.50 -0.75 -1.19
CA LEU A 100 19.58 -0.88 -0.06
C LEU A 100 18.32 -0.10 -0.38
N VAL A 101 17.17 -0.73 -0.12
CA VAL A 101 15.84 -0.16 -0.32
C VAL A 101 15.18 -0.04 1.05
N GLU A 102 14.71 1.15 1.36
CA GLU A 102 13.90 1.43 2.54
C GLU A 102 12.56 2.03 2.08
N ARG A 103 11.46 1.41 2.54
CA ARG A 103 10.10 1.89 2.26
C ARG A 103 9.42 2.16 3.59
N ARG A 104 9.18 3.42 3.93
CA ARG A 104 8.40 3.80 5.10
C ARG A 104 6.97 4.11 4.66
N ARG A 105 6.02 3.29 5.08
CA ARG A 105 4.60 3.42 4.73
C ARG A 105 3.81 4.00 5.89
N LEU A 106 2.97 4.97 5.58
CA LEU A 106 2.06 5.65 6.51
C LEU A 106 0.63 5.57 5.95
N VAL A 107 -0.31 5.00 6.72
CA VAL A 107 -1.73 4.85 6.34
C VAL A 107 -2.59 5.84 7.11
N GLY A 108 -3.47 6.57 6.41
CA GLY A 108 -4.34 7.58 7.02
C GLY A 108 -5.52 7.87 6.12
N GLN A 109 -5.80 9.12 5.78
CA GLN A 109 -6.81 9.44 4.75
C GLN A 109 -6.24 9.20 3.34
N GLY A 110 -5.91 7.94 3.04
CA GLY A 110 -5.06 7.53 1.92
C GLY A 110 -3.80 6.84 2.42
N MET A 111 -2.72 6.91 1.64
CA MET A 111 -1.42 6.34 2.00
C MET A 111 -0.29 7.24 1.53
N ARG A 112 0.78 7.33 2.31
CA ARG A 112 2.08 7.88 1.89
C ARG A 112 3.11 6.78 1.99
N GLU A 113 3.96 6.64 0.98
CA GLU A 113 5.14 5.80 1.02
C GLU A 113 6.38 6.64 0.73
N ASP A 114 7.26 6.75 1.71
CA ASP A 114 8.58 7.34 1.56
C ASP A 114 9.55 6.23 1.12
N LEU A 115 10.14 6.40 -0.05
CA LEU A 115 11.06 5.45 -0.66
C LEU A 115 12.46 6.05 -0.64
N CYS A 116 13.43 5.31 -0.08
CA CYS A 116 14.84 5.62 -0.13
C CYS A 116 15.63 4.49 -0.80
N LEU A 117 16.51 4.84 -1.72
CA LEU A 117 17.41 3.92 -2.42
C LEU A 117 18.85 4.36 -2.19
N ARG A 118 19.65 3.51 -1.54
CA ARG A 118 21.04 3.82 -1.17
C ARG A 118 22.01 2.96 -1.96
N ASN A 119 23.00 3.60 -2.59
CA ASN A 119 24.07 2.91 -3.30
C ASN A 119 25.19 2.55 -2.34
N MET A 120 25.30 1.28 -1.96
CA MET A 120 26.33 0.84 -1.00
C MET A 120 27.71 0.63 -1.65
N SER A 121 27.79 0.70 -2.99
CA SER A 121 29.00 0.43 -3.74
C SER A 121 29.93 1.64 -3.85
N ALA A 122 31.16 1.39 -4.31
CA ALA A 122 32.13 2.42 -4.67
C ALA A 122 32.00 2.91 -6.12
N ARG A 123 30.93 2.52 -6.84
CA ARG A 123 30.73 2.84 -8.26
C ARG A 123 29.43 3.59 -8.46
N THR A 124 29.37 4.41 -9.50
CA THR A 124 28.12 5.03 -9.93
C THR A 124 27.16 3.96 -10.47
N VAL A 125 25.89 4.05 -10.08
CA VAL A 125 24.83 3.14 -10.52
C VAL A 125 23.78 3.92 -11.29
N SER A 126 23.53 3.53 -12.53
CA SER A 126 22.36 3.99 -13.28
C SER A 126 21.28 2.93 -13.19
N THR A 127 20.09 3.31 -12.73
CA THR A 127 18.99 2.38 -12.48
C THR A 127 17.63 3.02 -12.73
N THR A 128 16.61 2.19 -12.77
CA THR A 128 15.20 2.60 -12.80
C THR A 128 14.50 2.06 -11.57
N VAL A 129 13.69 2.90 -10.94
CA VAL A 129 12.74 2.52 -9.90
C VAL A 129 11.35 2.61 -10.49
N SER A 130 10.56 1.55 -10.36
CA SER A 130 9.19 1.48 -10.85
C SER A 130 8.26 1.04 -9.74
N VAL A 131 7.13 1.72 -9.59
CA VAL A 131 6.03 1.30 -8.71
C VAL A 131 4.84 0.96 -9.58
N THR A 132 4.50 -0.32 -9.66
CA THR A 132 3.31 -0.78 -10.38
C THR A 132 2.09 -0.67 -9.46
N VAL A 133 1.05 -0.01 -9.95
CA VAL A 133 -0.15 0.32 -9.18
C VAL A 133 -1.38 -0.23 -9.88
N GLY A 134 -2.33 -0.74 -9.12
CA GLY A 134 -3.62 -1.17 -9.66
C GLY A 134 -4.74 -0.98 -8.64
N ALA A 135 -5.91 -0.60 -9.13
CA ALA A 135 -7.14 -0.42 -8.38
C ALA A 135 -8.24 -1.33 -8.93
N ASP A 136 -9.17 -1.74 -8.08
CA ASP A 136 -10.36 -2.51 -8.48
C ASP A 136 -11.66 -2.02 -7.83
N PHE A 137 -11.59 -1.20 -6.77
CA PHE A 137 -12.73 -0.67 -6.03
C PHE A 137 -13.66 -1.77 -5.49
N ALA A 138 -13.11 -2.95 -5.18
CA ALA A 138 -13.87 -4.05 -4.61
C ALA A 138 -14.36 -3.69 -3.20
N ASN A 139 -15.58 -4.10 -2.86
CA ASN A 139 -16.07 -3.97 -1.49
C ASN A 139 -15.32 -4.95 -0.57
N LEU A 140 -15.05 -4.56 0.68
CA LEU A 140 -14.36 -5.37 1.68
C LEU A 140 -15.01 -6.74 1.89
N PHE A 141 -16.35 -6.82 1.90
CA PHE A 141 -17.05 -8.10 2.05
C PHE A 141 -16.81 -9.03 0.86
N ASP A 142 -16.83 -8.49 -0.37
CA ASP A 142 -16.52 -9.26 -1.59
C ASP A 142 -15.07 -9.77 -1.57
N VAL A 143 -14.12 -8.98 -1.05
CA VAL A 143 -12.72 -9.42 -0.91
C VAL A 143 -12.61 -10.55 0.10
N LYS A 144 -13.24 -10.42 1.28
CA LYS A 144 -13.21 -11.44 2.33
C LYS A 144 -13.82 -12.76 1.88
N GLU A 145 -14.90 -12.71 1.11
CA GLU A 145 -15.60 -13.90 0.63
C GLU A 145 -15.02 -14.46 -0.68
N THR A 146 -13.92 -13.89 -1.20
CA THR A 146 -13.33 -14.25 -2.50
C THR A 146 -14.33 -14.13 -3.66
N ARG A 147 -15.26 -13.17 -3.55
CA ARG A 147 -16.31 -12.87 -4.53
C ARG A 147 -15.98 -11.67 -5.42
N VAL A 148 -14.73 -11.20 -5.38
CA VAL A 148 -14.28 -10.08 -6.21
C VAL A 148 -14.57 -10.37 -7.67
N ARG A 149 -15.55 -9.64 -8.23
CA ARG A 149 -15.94 -9.81 -9.63
C ARG A 149 -14.85 -9.25 -10.53
N THR A 150 -14.20 -10.12 -11.29
CA THR A 150 -13.34 -9.75 -12.42
C THR A 150 -14.22 -9.13 -13.51
N GLY A 151 -14.31 -7.80 -13.54
CA GLY A 151 -15.17 -7.12 -14.52
C GLY A 151 -15.56 -5.67 -14.19
N ALA A 152 -15.20 -5.14 -13.02
CA ALA A 152 -15.21 -3.70 -12.81
C ALA A 152 -14.14 -3.08 -13.73
N GLU A 153 -14.55 -2.58 -14.90
CA GLU A 153 -13.64 -1.88 -15.79
C GLU A 153 -13.18 -0.60 -15.09
N VAL A 154 -11.94 -0.60 -14.62
CA VAL A 154 -11.28 0.58 -14.05
C VAL A 154 -10.61 1.34 -15.19
N SER A 155 -10.96 2.62 -15.34
CA SER A 155 -10.24 3.53 -16.22
C SER A 155 -8.99 4.03 -15.52
N THR A 156 -7.86 3.98 -16.23
CA THR A 156 -6.59 4.58 -15.85
C THR A 156 -6.28 5.78 -16.73
N ALA A 157 -5.87 6.88 -16.10
CA ALA A 157 -5.36 8.07 -16.78
C ALA A 157 -4.03 8.48 -16.15
N ALA A 158 -2.99 8.64 -16.97
CA ALA A 158 -1.70 9.15 -16.55
C ALA A 158 -1.52 10.58 -17.05
N ASN A 159 -1.06 11.47 -16.18
CA ASN A 159 -0.72 12.85 -16.52
C ASN A 159 0.50 13.29 -15.71
N GLY A 160 1.61 13.57 -16.39
CA GLY A 160 2.87 13.96 -15.75
C GLY A 160 3.35 12.92 -14.76
N ASP A 161 3.31 13.27 -13.47
CA ASP A 161 3.73 12.48 -12.33
C ASP A 161 2.59 11.77 -11.58
N THR A 162 1.36 11.87 -12.12
CA THR A 162 0.14 11.44 -11.46
C THR A 162 -0.59 10.38 -12.28
N LEU A 163 -0.99 9.31 -11.61
CA LEU A 163 -1.82 8.23 -12.12
C LEU A 163 -3.18 8.23 -11.42
N ARG A 164 -4.27 8.31 -12.18
CA ARG A 164 -5.63 8.35 -11.67
C ARG A 164 -6.40 7.11 -12.07
N PHE A 165 -7.07 6.49 -11.11
CA PHE A 165 -7.97 5.37 -11.30
C PHE A 165 -9.39 5.78 -10.97
N SER A 166 -10.35 5.38 -11.81
CA SER A 166 -11.77 5.59 -11.57
C SER A 166 -12.57 4.42 -12.13
N PRO A 167 -13.64 3.98 -11.45
CA PRO A 167 -14.55 3.01 -12.03
C PRO A 167 -15.25 3.60 -13.26
N ARG A 168 -15.47 2.81 -14.31
CA ARG A 168 -16.13 3.29 -15.54
C ARG A 168 -17.60 3.64 -15.41
N ARG A 169 -18.27 3.15 -14.36
CA ARG A 169 -19.70 3.39 -14.12
C ARG A 169 -19.90 3.78 -12.66
N GLY A 170 -20.65 4.87 -12.45
CA GLY A 170 -21.08 5.35 -11.14
C GLY A 170 -20.76 6.83 -10.94
N ILE A 171 -21.82 7.64 -10.81
CA ILE A 171 -21.71 9.03 -10.36
C ILE A 171 -21.44 8.98 -8.84
N GLY A 172 -20.50 9.80 -8.34
CA GLY A 172 -20.10 9.80 -6.93
C GLY A 172 -19.22 8.61 -6.51
N SER A 173 -18.76 7.79 -7.47
CA SER A 173 -17.87 6.68 -7.15
C SER A 173 -16.49 7.14 -6.72
N PRO A 174 -15.84 6.40 -5.80
CA PRO A 174 -14.52 6.75 -5.31
C PRO A 174 -13.52 6.74 -6.46
N VAL A 175 -12.66 7.76 -6.46
CA VAL A 175 -11.52 7.89 -7.35
C VAL A 175 -10.28 7.79 -6.49
N VAL A 176 -9.19 7.26 -7.04
CA VAL A 176 -7.88 7.33 -6.38
C VAL A 176 -6.84 7.91 -7.32
N SER A 177 -6.06 8.85 -6.80
CA SER A 177 -4.90 9.42 -7.49
C SER A 177 -3.63 8.99 -6.79
N VAL A 178 -2.64 8.56 -7.55
CA VAL A 178 -1.30 8.19 -7.07
C VAL A 178 -0.29 9.11 -7.72
N ARG A 179 0.48 9.85 -6.91
CA ARG A 179 1.42 10.86 -7.40
C ARG A 179 2.75 10.81 -6.67
N ALA A 180 3.83 11.17 -7.36
CA ALA A 180 5.14 11.35 -6.75
C ALA A 180 5.99 12.31 -7.58
N ASP A 181 6.51 13.35 -6.94
CA ASP A 181 7.28 14.39 -7.62
C ASP A 181 8.51 13.79 -8.34
N GLY A 182 8.72 14.18 -9.60
CA GLY A 182 9.81 13.67 -10.43
C GLY A 182 9.56 12.27 -11.03
N ALA A 183 8.40 11.66 -10.78
CA ALA A 183 7.98 10.45 -11.48
C ALA A 183 7.52 10.76 -12.90
N VAL A 184 7.61 9.75 -13.77
CA VAL A 184 6.82 9.67 -14.99
C VAL A 184 5.74 8.62 -14.76
N ALA A 185 4.47 9.04 -14.84
CA ALA A 185 3.32 8.15 -14.77
C ALA A 185 3.01 7.54 -16.16
N ASP A 186 2.68 6.25 -16.18
CA ASP A 186 2.16 5.57 -17.37
C ASP A 186 1.06 4.56 -17.01
N GLY A 187 0.55 3.84 -18.02
CA GLY A 187 -0.67 3.01 -17.97
C GLY A 187 -0.74 1.91 -16.90
N GLY A 188 0.24 1.79 -16.00
CA GLY A 188 0.15 0.93 -14.83
C GLY A 188 1.03 1.33 -13.65
N GLY A 189 1.68 2.51 -13.63
CA GLY A 189 2.57 2.84 -12.52
C GLY A 189 3.32 4.16 -12.62
N LEU A 190 4.25 4.34 -11.68
CA LEU A 190 5.18 5.47 -11.60
C LEU A 190 6.61 4.99 -11.85
N ARG A 191 7.41 5.77 -12.59
CA ARG A 191 8.79 5.44 -12.91
C ARG A 191 9.75 6.60 -12.65
N PHE A 192 10.91 6.28 -12.06
CA PHE A 192 12.03 7.19 -11.84
C PHE A 192 13.28 6.64 -12.51
N ARG A 193 14.03 7.50 -13.21
CA ARG A 193 15.35 7.18 -13.76
C ARG A 193 16.41 7.87 -12.93
N LEU A 194 17.34 7.09 -12.39
CA LEU A 194 18.28 7.54 -11.37
C LEU A 194 19.71 7.29 -11.80
N THR A 195 20.60 8.21 -11.43
CA THR A 195 22.04 8.03 -11.42
C THR A 195 22.54 8.30 -10.01
N LEU A 196 22.92 7.25 -9.29
CA LEU A 196 23.42 7.32 -7.93
C LEU A 196 24.94 7.30 -7.94
N ALA A 197 25.56 8.32 -7.34
CA ALA A 197 27.00 8.35 -7.10
C ALA A 197 27.41 7.25 -6.10
N PRO A 198 28.71 6.91 -6.00
CA PRO A 198 29.20 6.04 -4.94
C PRO A 198 28.74 6.51 -3.56
N ARG A 199 28.21 5.61 -2.73
CA ARG A 199 27.79 5.90 -1.34
C ARG A 199 26.72 6.99 -1.21
N SER A 200 26.02 7.35 -2.28
CA SER A 200 24.92 8.31 -2.24
C SER A 200 23.57 7.63 -2.10
N GLU A 201 22.55 8.44 -1.85
CA GLU A 201 21.16 7.99 -1.79
C GLU A 201 20.24 8.90 -2.60
N TRP A 202 19.07 8.38 -2.91
CA TRP A 202 17.96 9.09 -3.51
C TRP A 202 16.69 8.76 -2.73
N SER A 203 15.80 9.74 -2.63
CA SER A 203 14.50 9.55 -1.97
C SER A 203 13.36 10.24 -2.72
N THR A 204 12.14 9.74 -2.49
CA THR A 204 10.89 10.34 -2.95
C THR A 204 9.74 9.96 -2.01
N SER A 205 8.67 10.75 -2.03
CA SER A 205 7.40 10.40 -1.38
C SER A 205 6.33 10.13 -2.44
N ILE A 206 5.62 9.02 -2.29
CA ILE A 206 4.50 8.63 -3.15
C ILE A 206 3.21 8.74 -2.35
N HIS A 207 2.24 9.49 -2.88
CA HIS A 207 0.94 9.69 -2.24
C HIS A 207 -0.15 8.94 -2.98
N VAL A 208 -1.00 8.27 -2.21
CA VAL A 208 -2.27 7.71 -2.64
C VAL A 208 -3.38 8.52 -1.99
N VAL A 209 -4.12 9.24 -2.82
CA VAL A 209 -5.14 10.20 -2.39
C VAL A 209 -6.49 9.75 -2.94
N PRO A 210 -7.40 9.24 -2.08
CA PRO A 210 -8.77 9.00 -2.50
C PRO A 210 -9.49 10.33 -2.72
N SER A 211 -10.50 10.33 -3.58
CA SER A 211 -11.43 11.44 -3.77
C SER A 211 -12.86 10.96 -3.60
N LEU A 212 -13.66 11.76 -2.90
CA LEU A 212 -15.08 11.53 -2.63
C LEU A 212 -15.86 12.66 -3.29
N ASP A 213 -16.88 12.32 -4.08
CA ASP A 213 -17.72 13.30 -4.80
C ASP A 213 -16.91 14.30 -5.66
N GLY A 214 -15.75 13.84 -6.18
CA GLY A 214 -14.84 14.66 -6.99
C GLY A 214 -13.79 15.42 -6.19
N GLU A 215 -13.93 15.51 -4.86
CA GLU A 215 -13.03 16.26 -4.00
C GLU A 215 -11.94 15.36 -3.40
N PRO A 216 -10.64 15.71 -3.52
CA PRO A 216 -9.56 15.01 -2.86
C PRO A 216 -9.73 15.02 -1.35
N VAL A 217 -9.61 13.86 -0.73
CA VAL A 217 -9.58 13.76 0.73
C VAL A 217 -8.23 14.28 1.23
N PRO A 218 -8.18 15.23 2.18
CA PRO A 218 -6.93 15.80 2.67
C PRO A 218 -5.99 14.72 3.22
N ALA A 219 -4.74 14.71 2.76
CA ALA A 219 -3.75 13.74 3.19
C ALA A 219 -3.49 13.86 4.70
N ALA A 220 -3.55 12.72 5.41
CA ALA A 220 -3.24 12.69 6.84
C ALA A 220 -1.74 12.92 7.13
N PHE A 221 -0.87 12.61 6.17
CA PHE A 221 0.59 12.74 6.25
C PHE A 221 1.14 13.49 5.02
N PRO A 222 1.04 14.82 4.98
CA PRO A 222 1.63 15.61 3.89
C PRO A 222 3.17 15.65 4.03
N VAL A 223 3.90 15.90 2.93
CA VAL A 223 5.40 15.85 2.89
C VAL A 223 6.03 16.97 3.70
N ASP A 224 5.40 18.13 3.69
CA ASP A 224 5.85 19.39 4.28
C ASP A 224 5.67 19.48 5.79
N HIS A 225 5.00 18.48 6.41
CA HIS A 225 4.79 18.44 7.86
C HIS A 225 5.47 17.21 8.48
N PRO A 226 6.11 17.36 9.64
CA PRO A 226 6.63 16.24 10.40
C PRO A 226 5.51 15.25 10.75
N VAL A 227 5.79 13.95 10.65
CA VAL A 227 4.82 12.89 11.00
C VAL A 227 4.29 13.07 12.43
N GLY A 228 5.15 13.46 13.38
CA GLY A 228 4.79 13.71 14.77
C GLY A 228 3.77 14.85 14.98
N GLU A 229 3.61 15.73 14.00
CA GLU A 229 2.65 16.83 14.06
C GLU A 229 1.31 16.49 13.38
N SER A 230 1.23 15.33 12.71
CA SER A 230 0.03 14.86 12.03
C SER A 230 -1.13 14.58 12.99
N ARG A 231 -2.38 14.65 12.48
CA ARG A 231 -3.57 14.32 13.27
C ARG A 231 -3.52 12.91 13.88
N PRO A 232 -3.11 11.85 13.14
CA PRO A 232 -2.87 10.52 13.71
C PRO A 232 -1.88 10.52 14.88
N ALA A 233 -0.71 11.14 14.71
CA ALA A 233 0.32 11.17 15.75
C ALA A 233 -0.14 11.87 17.03
N ARG A 234 -0.86 12.99 16.90
CA ARG A 234 -1.42 13.71 18.06
C ARG A 234 -2.45 12.88 18.83
N ARG A 235 -3.22 12.03 18.16
CA ARG A 235 -4.20 11.14 18.81
C ARG A 235 -3.55 10.04 19.65
N MET A 236 -2.35 9.58 19.30
CA MET A 236 -1.62 8.57 20.06
C MET A 236 -0.95 9.13 21.34
N GLN A 237 -0.88 10.45 21.47
CA GLN A 237 -0.24 11.13 22.62
C GLN A 237 -1.24 11.48 23.75
N THR A 238 -2.53 11.20 23.56
CA THR A 238 -3.61 11.55 24.50
C THR A 238 -4.20 10.29 25.11
#